data_AF-A0A929FF05-F1
#
_entry.id   AF-A0A929FF05-F1
#
_cell.length_a   1.000
_cell.length_b   1.000
_cell.length_c   1.000
_cell.angle_alpha   90.00
_cell.angle_beta   90.00
_cell.angle_gamma   90.00
#
_symmetry.space_group_name_H-M   'P 1'
#
loop_
_entity.id
_entity.type
_entity.pdbx_description
1 polymer ?
#
loop_
_entity_poly.entity_id
_entity_poly.type
_entity_poly.pdbx_seq_one_letter_code
_entity_poly.pdbx_strand_id
1 'polypeptide(L)'
;MTLWNRGIRQVGCAMLSALAFGGATWMAAVPAVQAQVLFEEEGTLMPMEDEYTFEGEAGQMIKIAMTSDEFDTVLALRDASGQEIAFNDDSARSLNSTIITTLPADGTYTIVARSFSGQGGNYDLMVTPASEYDMAYVEGVEYLFSGDFESAIAAFSRAIELNPEEPLTYLDRGDTYYSMGNIEAVIADYTQAADLYEAQGNMQMAQMLREQLSFLESAPQPPM
;
A
#
# COMPACT_ATOMS: atom_id res chain seq x y z
N MET A 1 -31.64 14.54 25.38
CA MET A 1 -30.25 14.56 25.87
C MET A 1 -29.84 13.11 26.07
N THR A 2 -29.56 12.44 24.96
CA THR A 2 -29.31 11.00 24.91
C THR A 2 -27.81 10.84 24.72
N LEU A 3 -27.12 10.54 25.83
CA LEU A 3 -25.72 10.15 25.84
C LEU A 3 -25.59 8.84 25.06
N TRP A 4 -25.04 8.89 23.85
CA TRP A 4 -24.58 7.70 23.14
C TRP A 4 -23.11 7.51 23.46
N ASN A 5 -22.84 6.62 24.41
CA ASN A 5 -21.52 6.05 24.65
C ASN A 5 -21.29 4.99 23.54
N ARG A 6 -20.58 5.35 22.47
CA ARG A 6 -20.23 4.39 21.41
C ARG A 6 -18.88 3.76 21.77
N GLY A 7 -18.97 2.58 22.37
CA GLY A 7 -17.83 1.75 22.73
C GLY A 7 -17.17 1.12 21.52
N ILE A 8 -15.88 0.83 21.71
CA ILE A 8 -14.99 -0.06 20.95
C ILE A 8 -15.81 -1.09 20.14
N ARG A 9 -15.80 -0.96 18.81
CA ARG A 9 -16.35 -1.98 17.92
C ARG A 9 -15.31 -3.09 17.79
N GLN A 10 -15.55 -4.18 18.53
CA GLN A 10 -14.77 -5.41 18.42
C GLN A 10 -15.26 -6.16 17.17
N VAL A 11 -14.42 -6.32 16.16
CA VAL A 11 -14.76 -7.10 14.97
C VAL A 11 -14.14 -8.49 15.10
N GLY A 12 -15.00 -9.50 15.09
CA GLY A 12 -14.62 -10.88 15.37
C GLY A 12 -13.74 -11.46 14.26
N CYS A 13 -12.50 -11.79 14.58
CA CYS A 13 -11.59 -12.48 13.68
C CYS A 13 -12.09 -13.93 13.46
N ALA A 14 -12.21 -14.36 12.19
CA ALA A 14 -12.48 -15.75 11.87
C ALA A 14 -11.23 -16.60 12.16
N MET A 15 -11.23 -17.33 13.28
CA MET A 15 -10.16 -18.27 13.62
C MET A 15 -10.03 -19.38 12.58
N LEU A 16 -8.85 -19.52 11.98
CA LEU A 16 -8.46 -20.73 11.24
C LEU A 16 -8.07 -21.83 12.24
N SER A 17 -8.88 -22.88 12.32
CA SER A 17 -8.46 -24.16 12.92
C SER A 17 -8.10 -25.14 11.81
N ALA A 18 -6.81 -25.35 11.59
CA ALA A 18 -6.33 -26.39 10.68
C ALA A 18 -6.43 -27.76 11.38
N LEU A 19 -7.51 -28.50 11.13
CA LEU A 19 -7.61 -29.91 11.48
C LEU A 19 -6.83 -30.76 10.45
N ALA A 20 -5.67 -31.27 10.86
CA ALA A 20 -4.95 -32.28 10.10
C ALA A 20 -5.65 -33.65 10.24
N PHE A 21 -6.20 -34.18 9.14
CA PHE A 21 -6.50 -35.61 9.02
C PHE A 21 -5.75 -36.20 7.83
N GLY A 22 -5.10 -37.34 8.10
CA GLY A 22 -4.13 -37.96 7.21
C GLY A 22 -4.73 -38.73 6.03
N GLY A 23 -3.83 -38.96 5.07
CA GLY A 23 -3.82 -40.15 4.22
C GLY A 23 -4.86 -40.21 3.10
N ALA A 24 -4.59 -39.50 2.00
CA ALA A 24 -4.88 -39.98 0.64
C ALA A 24 -4.25 -39.00 -0.37
N THR A 25 -3.50 -39.52 -1.33
CA THR A 25 -2.97 -38.77 -2.46
C THR A 25 -4.11 -38.29 -3.35
N TRP A 26 -4.37 -36.99 -3.35
CA TRP A 26 -5.18 -36.29 -4.34
C TRP A 26 -4.31 -35.20 -4.96
N MET A 27 -4.38 -35.00 -6.28
CA MET A 27 -3.90 -33.75 -6.88
C MET A 27 -4.73 -32.64 -6.26
N ALA A 28 -4.20 -31.99 -5.22
CA ALA A 28 -4.82 -30.80 -4.68
C ALA A 28 -4.75 -29.74 -5.77
N ALA A 29 -5.92 -29.31 -6.27
CA ALA A 29 -6.04 -27.96 -6.77
C ALA A 29 -5.46 -27.07 -5.68
N VAL A 30 -4.42 -26.29 -6.00
CA VAL A 30 -3.94 -25.25 -5.10
C VAL A 30 -5.16 -24.35 -4.88
N PRO A 31 -5.74 -24.30 -3.68
CA PRO A 31 -6.85 -23.39 -3.45
C PRO A 31 -6.31 -22.01 -3.78
N ALA A 32 -7.02 -21.27 -4.63
CA ALA A 32 -6.79 -19.84 -4.75
C ALA A 32 -6.84 -19.32 -3.31
N VAL A 33 -5.70 -18.83 -2.80
CA VAL A 33 -5.67 -18.07 -1.56
C VAL A 33 -6.45 -16.81 -1.90
N GLN A 34 -7.77 -16.86 -1.71
CA GLN A 34 -8.55 -15.65 -1.59
C GLN A 34 -7.92 -14.93 -0.41
N ALA A 35 -7.24 -13.82 -0.68
CA ALA A 35 -6.75 -12.92 0.34
C ALA A 35 -7.95 -12.60 1.22
N GLN A 36 -8.03 -13.28 2.37
CA GLN A 36 -9.22 -13.23 3.20
C GLN A 36 -9.17 -11.85 3.84
N VAL A 37 -10.08 -10.98 3.42
CA VAL A 37 -10.27 -9.66 4.02
C VAL A 37 -10.36 -9.88 5.53
N LEU A 38 -9.42 -9.31 6.27
CA LEU A 38 -9.36 -9.46 7.72
C LEU A 38 -10.49 -8.65 8.36
N PHE A 39 -10.84 -7.53 7.72
CA PHE A 39 -11.85 -6.60 8.16
C PHE A 39 -12.23 -5.64 7.02
N GLU A 40 -13.52 -5.31 6.91
CA GLU A 40 -14.07 -4.27 6.02
C GLU A 40 -15.26 -3.62 6.72
N GLU A 41 -15.25 -2.28 6.83
CA GLU A 41 -16.34 -1.51 7.42
C GLU A 41 -16.61 -0.24 6.61
N GLU A 42 -17.89 0.04 6.38
CA GLU A 42 -18.37 1.34 5.95
C GLU A 42 -18.62 2.21 7.18
N GLY A 43 -18.10 3.43 7.17
CA GLY A 43 -18.20 4.39 8.28
C GLY A 43 -18.75 5.74 7.86
N THR A 44 -19.17 6.53 8.85
CA THR A 44 -19.45 7.95 8.67
C THR A 44 -18.70 8.71 9.77
N LEU A 45 -17.64 9.38 9.38
CA LEU A 45 -16.81 10.15 10.30
C LEU A 45 -17.62 11.37 10.76
N MET A 46 -17.77 11.52 12.07
CA MET A 46 -18.10 12.82 12.69
C MET A 46 -16.78 13.52 13.03
N PRO A 47 -16.70 14.85 13.19
CA PRO A 47 -15.52 15.69 12.88
C PRO A 47 -14.25 15.50 13.75
N MET A 48 -14.05 14.35 14.38
CA MET A 48 -12.89 14.04 15.21
C MET A 48 -12.20 12.74 14.78
N GLU A 49 -12.75 11.56 15.06
CA GLU A 49 -12.14 10.27 14.70
C GLU A 49 -13.10 9.10 14.95
N ASP A 50 -12.86 7.96 14.30
CA ASP A 50 -13.44 6.66 14.64
C ASP A 50 -12.30 5.67 14.99
N GLU A 51 -12.56 4.73 15.89
CA GLU A 51 -11.61 3.70 16.30
C GLU A 51 -12.13 2.29 16.02
N TYR A 52 -11.27 1.44 15.47
CA TYR A 52 -11.53 0.03 15.17
C TYR A 52 -10.46 -0.84 15.78
N THR A 53 -10.80 -2.07 16.17
CA THR A 53 -9.83 -3.01 16.75
C THR A 53 -9.82 -4.34 16.02
N PHE A 54 -8.62 -4.92 15.89
CA PHE A 54 -8.44 -6.27 15.35
C PHE A 54 -7.33 -7.00 16.13
N GLU A 55 -7.36 -8.33 16.12
CA GLU A 55 -6.29 -9.16 16.68
C GLU A 55 -5.23 -9.42 15.61
N GLY A 56 -3.97 -9.24 15.96
CA GLY A 56 -2.83 -9.47 15.08
C GLY A 56 -1.78 -10.39 15.70
N GLU A 57 -1.01 -11.04 14.84
CA GLU A 57 0.11 -11.92 15.22
C GLU A 57 1.46 -11.26 14.90
N ALA A 58 2.47 -11.51 15.72
CA ALA A 58 3.82 -11.03 15.51
C ALA A 58 4.38 -11.54 14.16
N GLY A 59 4.93 -10.62 13.37
CA GLY A 59 5.45 -10.91 12.03
C GLY A 59 4.39 -10.93 10.94
N GLN A 60 3.11 -10.73 11.26
CA GLN A 60 2.06 -10.62 10.26
C GLN A 60 2.21 -9.32 9.47
N MET A 61 2.26 -9.41 8.14
CA MET A 61 2.25 -8.26 7.25
C MET A 61 0.80 -7.88 6.94
N ILE A 62 0.44 -6.64 7.18
CA ILE A 62 -0.92 -6.13 6.97
C ILE A 62 -0.92 -4.87 6.12
N LYS A 63 -2.05 -4.64 5.47
CA LYS A 63 -2.39 -3.44 4.72
C LYS A 63 -3.72 -2.91 5.26
N ILE A 64 -3.73 -1.66 5.67
CA ILE A 64 -4.92 -0.94 6.15
C ILE A 64 -5.16 0.17 5.14
N ALA A 65 -6.28 0.15 4.43
CA ALA A 65 -6.65 1.15 3.45
C ALA A 65 -7.92 1.87 3.89
N MET A 66 -7.91 3.20 3.83
CA MET A 66 -9.08 4.04 4.06
C MET A 66 -9.32 4.90 2.83
N THR A 67 -10.56 4.90 2.33
CA THR A 67 -10.94 5.67 1.13
C THR A 67 -12.16 6.53 1.42
N SER A 68 -12.14 7.77 0.93
CA SER A 68 -13.31 8.66 0.98
C SER A 68 -13.33 9.60 -0.23
N ASP A 69 -14.51 9.77 -0.83
CA ASP A 69 -14.74 10.79 -1.85
C ASP A 69 -15.07 12.17 -1.25
N GLU A 70 -15.29 12.23 0.07
CA GLU A 70 -15.82 13.41 0.76
C GLU A 70 -14.74 14.19 1.52
N PHE A 71 -13.65 13.54 1.92
CA PHE A 71 -12.58 14.16 2.68
C PHE A 71 -11.23 13.48 2.50
N ASP A 72 -10.18 14.20 2.88
CA ASP A 72 -8.80 13.70 2.90
C ASP A 72 -8.57 12.81 4.13
N THR A 73 -8.29 11.53 3.88
CA THR A 73 -8.29 10.47 4.90
C THR A 73 -6.94 10.41 5.63
N VAL A 74 -6.96 10.15 6.93
CA VAL A 74 -5.75 9.98 7.75
C VAL A 74 -5.89 8.72 8.61
N LEU A 75 -4.85 7.88 8.63
CA LEU A 75 -4.81 6.65 9.42
C LEU A 75 -3.68 6.67 10.45
N ALA A 76 -3.98 6.12 11.63
CA ALA A 76 -2.97 5.71 12.59
C ALA A 76 -3.22 4.27 13.05
N LEU A 77 -2.14 3.54 13.33
CA LEU A 77 -2.17 2.22 13.94
C LEU A 77 -1.51 2.29 15.32
N ARG A 78 -2.22 1.84 16.34
CA ARG A 78 -1.72 1.73 17.71
C ARG A 78 -1.60 0.27 18.13
N ASP A 79 -0.56 -0.04 18.89
CA ASP A 79 -0.38 -1.34 19.52
C ASP A 79 -1.26 -1.52 20.77
N ALA A 80 -1.16 -2.69 21.41
CA ALA A 80 -1.94 -3.02 22.62
C ALA A 80 -1.64 -2.11 23.83
N SER A 81 -0.52 -1.38 23.83
CA SER A 81 -0.20 -0.38 24.85
C SER A 81 -0.83 0.99 24.57
N GLY A 82 -1.40 1.18 23.37
CA GLY A 82 -1.89 2.44 22.86
C GLY A 82 -0.80 3.30 22.20
N GLN A 83 0.43 2.77 22.05
CA GLN A 83 1.50 3.47 21.34
C GLN A 83 1.23 3.43 19.84
N GLU A 84 1.33 4.58 19.19
CA GLU A 84 1.27 4.67 17.73
C GLU A 84 2.54 4.05 17.12
N ILE A 85 2.34 3.05 16.26
CA ILE A 85 3.41 2.28 15.62
C ILE A 85 3.48 2.50 14.10
N ALA A 86 2.41 3.03 13.51
CA ALA A 86 2.39 3.48 12.13
C ALA A 86 1.38 4.62 11.99
N PHE A 87 1.69 5.56 11.11
CA PHE A 87 0.85 6.69 10.78
C PHE A 87 1.02 6.95 9.29
N ASN A 88 -0.08 7.17 8.59
CA ASN A 88 -0.04 7.55 7.19
C ASN A 88 -1.06 8.66 6.95
N ASP A 89 -0.57 9.81 6.46
CA ASP A 89 -1.38 10.91 5.95
C ASP A 89 -1.30 11.06 4.41
N ASP A 90 -0.45 10.32 3.70
CA ASP A 90 -0.50 10.19 2.23
C ASP A 90 0.23 8.94 1.69
N SER A 91 -0.50 7.96 1.14
CA SER A 91 0.16 6.92 0.33
C SER A 91 0.11 7.31 -1.15
N ALA A 92 1.29 7.48 -1.75
CA ALA A 92 1.61 7.50 -3.18
C ALA A 92 0.47 7.96 -4.13
N ARG A 93 0.57 9.23 -4.59
CA ARG A 93 -0.22 9.83 -5.69
C ARG A 93 -1.76 9.81 -5.52
N SER A 94 -2.28 9.51 -4.32
CA SER A 94 -3.71 9.45 -3.99
C SER A 94 -4.02 10.21 -2.68
N LEU A 95 -5.28 10.63 -2.49
CA LEU A 95 -5.81 11.21 -1.24
C LEU A 95 -6.29 10.14 -0.23
N ASN A 96 -6.12 8.86 -0.60
CA ASN A 96 -6.48 7.73 0.24
C ASN A 96 -5.28 7.32 1.10
N SER A 97 -5.54 7.09 2.38
CA SER A 97 -4.54 6.66 3.33
C SER A 97 -4.36 5.15 3.30
N THR A 98 -3.11 4.70 3.23
CA THR A 98 -2.76 3.29 3.32
C THR A 98 -1.60 3.09 4.28
N ILE A 99 -1.78 2.26 5.31
CA ILE A 99 -0.68 1.75 6.14
C ILE A 99 -0.34 0.34 5.69
N ILE A 100 0.92 0.10 5.33
CA ILE A 100 1.47 -1.24 5.08
C ILE A 100 2.57 -1.47 6.10
N THR A 101 2.44 -2.51 6.94
CA THR A 101 3.41 -2.74 8.02
C THR A 101 3.47 -4.20 8.47
N THR A 102 4.53 -4.53 9.20
CA THR A 102 4.69 -5.81 9.91
C THR A 102 4.38 -5.61 11.39
N LEU A 103 3.46 -6.40 11.91
CA LEU A 103 3.07 -6.32 13.32
C LEU A 103 4.20 -6.80 14.24
N PRO A 104 4.62 -6.00 15.24
CA PRO A 104 5.79 -6.34 16.06
C PRO A 104 5.52 -7.42 17.12
N ALA A 105 4.26 -7.61 17.52
CA ALA A 105 3.88 -8.52 18.60
C ALA A 105 2.46 -9.06 18.41
N ASP A 106 2.14 -10.15 19.12
CA ASP A 106 0.76 -10.63 19.22
C ASP A 106 -0.07 -9.65 20.06
N GLY A 107 -1.31 -9.41 19.66
CA GLY A 107 -2.28 -8.70 20.50
C GLY A 107 -3.32 -7.90 19.72
N THR A 108 -4.11 -7.13 20.47
CA THR A 108 -5.13 -6.23 19.93
C THR A 108 -4.48 -4.94 19.44
N TYR A 109 -4.72 -4.61 18.18
CA TYR A 109 -4.32 -3.34 17.57
C TYR A 109 -5.53 -2.43 17.38
N THR A 110 -5.29 -1.12 17.47
CA THR A 110 -6.33 -0.10 17.25
C THR A 110 -6.00 0.72 16.01
N ILE A 111 -6.92 0.73 15.05
CA ILE A 111 -6.91 1.62 13.90
C ILE A 111 -7.66 2.88 14.28
N VAL A 112 -7.05 4.03 14.03
CA VAL A 112 -7.68 5.34 14.23
C VAL A 112 -7.89 5.98 12.86
N ALA A 113 -9.17 6.07 12.46
CA ALA A 113 -9.60 6.70 11.22
C ALA A 113 -9.93 8.17 11.49
N ARG A 114 -9.35 9.08 10.70
CA ARG A 114 -9.46 10.53 10.85
C ARG A 114 -9.64 11.21 9.50
N SER A 115 -10.00 12.49 9.54
CA SER A 115 -9.88 13.38 8.40
C SER A 115 -8.83 14.46 8.68
N PHE A 116 -8.03 14.82 7.67
CA PHE A 116 -6.99 15.84 7.81
C PHE A 116 -7.56 17.21 8.22
N SER A 117 -8.70 17.58 7.63
CA SER A 117 -9.35 18.89 7.83
C SER A 117 -10.33 18.92 9.01
N GLY A 118 -10.57 17.79 9.68
CA GLY A 118 -11.62 17.63 10.68
C GLY A 118 -13.04 17.62 10.07
N GLN A 119 -13.17 17.46 8.76
CA GLN A 119 -14.46 17.26 8.10
C GLN A 119 -14.97 15.83 8.32
N GLY A 120 -16.28 15.68 8.45
CA GLY A 120 -16.94 14.38 8.47
C GLY A 120 -17.41 13.97 7.08
N GLY A 121 -17.68 12.69 6.89
CA GLY A 121 -18.17 12.14 5.62
C GLY A 121 -18.16 10.61 5.64
N ASN A 122 -18.63 9.98 4.56
CA ASN A 122 -18.56 8.53 4.45
C ASN A 122 -17.16 8.07 4.05
N TYR A 123 -16.78 6.89 4.51
CA TYR A 123 -15.52 6.25 4.14
C TYR A 123 -15.66 4.74 4.20
N ASP A 124 -14.78 4.08 3.45
CA ASP A 124 -14.56 2.64 3.54
C ASP A 124 -13.22 2.39 4.23
N LEU A 125 -13.19 1.44 5.16
CA LEU A 125 -11.98 1.01 5.84
C LEU A 125 -11.79 -0.49 5.64
N MET A 126 -10.64 -0.88 5.09
CA MET A 126 -10.32 -2.27 4.80
C MET A 126 -8.97 -2.65 5.42
N VAL A 127 -8.91 -3.84 6.02
CA VAL A 127 -7.67 -4.48 6.47
C VAL A 127 -7.50 -5.80 5.74
N THR A 128 -6.37 -5.96 5.08
CA THR A 128 -6.00 -7.19 4.34
C THR A 128 -4.59 -7.63 4.71
N PRO A 129 -4.22 -8.90 4.45
CA PRO A 129 -2.82 -9.28 4.44
C PRO A 129 -2.07 -8.43 3.40
N ALA A 130 -0.87 -7.96 3.76
CA ALA A 130 0.04 -7.35 2.80
C ALA A 130 0.93 -8.44 2.16
N SER A 131 1.29 -8.22 0.90
CA SER A 131 2.25 -9.06 0.20
C SER A 131 3.68 -8.59 0.45
N GLU A 132 4.66 -9.47 0.17
CA GLU A 132 6.07 -9.04 0.15
C GLU A 132 6.31 -7.92 -0.88
N TYR A 133 5.52 -7.89 -1.96
CA TYR A 133 5.54 -6.80 -2.94
C TYR A 133 5.11 -5.48 -2.29
N ASP A 134 3.98 -5.46 -1.56
CA ASP A 134 3.50 -4.26 -0.87
C ASP A 134 4.57 -3.72 0.10
N MET A 135 5.24 -4.62 0.84
CA MET A 135 6.33 -4.24 1.75
C MET A 135 7.53 -3.65 1.01
N ALA A 136 8.01 -4.31 -0.04
CA ALA A 136 9.16 -3.83 -0.81
C ALA A 136 8.86 -2.50 -1.52
N TYR A 137 7.64 -2.32 -2.00
CA TYR A 137 7.20 -1.09 -2.65
C TYR A 137 7.13 0.07 -1.64
N VAL A 138 6.52 -0.13 -0.47
CA VAL A 138 6.44 0.95 0.54
C VAL A 138 7.83 1.33 1.07
N GLU A 139 8.73 0.36 1.26
CA GLU A 139 10.14 0.63 1.58
C GLU A 139 10.79 1.54 0.52
N GLY A 140 10.58 1.26 -0.76
CA GLY A 140 11.12 2.06 -1.86
C GLY A 140 10.61 3.51 -1.84
N VAL A 141 9.32 3.68 -1.58
CA VAL A 141 8.68 5.00 -1.46
C VAL A 141 9.24 5.77 -0.26
N GLU A 142 9.37 5.13 0.91
CA GLU A 142 9.95 5.75 2.12
C GLU A 142 11.38 6.23 1.87
N TYR A 143 12.22 5.38 1.26
CA TYR A 143 13.59 5.76 0.92
C TYR A 143 13.63 6.90 -0.09
N LEU A 144 12.77 6.89 -1.10
CA LEU A 144 12.68 7.97 -2.09
C LEU A 144 12.35 9.31 -1.42
N PHE A 145 11.35 9.35 -0.53
CA PHE A 145 10.99 10.56 0.21
C PHE A 145 12.09 11.04 1.15
N SER A 146 12.85 10.11 1.74
CA SER A 146 14.01 10.45 2.57
C SER A 146 15.24 10.94 1.77
N GLY A 147 15.22 10.77 0.44
CA GLY A 147 16.34 11.08 -0.46
C GLY A 147 17.44 10.01 -0.47
N ASP A 148 17.24 8.87 0.17
CA ASP A 148 18.13 7.71 0.05
C ASP A 148 17.84 6.94 -1.24
N PHE A 149 18.28 7.52 -2.36
CA PHE A 149 17.98 7.01 -3.69
C PHE A 149 18.56 5.61 -3.96
N GLU A 150 19.71 5.27 -3.36
CA GLU A 150 20.31 3.94 -3.52
C GLU A 150 19.43 2.85 -2.86
N SER A 151 18.97 3.10 -1.62
CA SER A 151 18.07 2.20 -0.92
C SER A 151 16.70 2.12 -1.60
N ALA A 152 16.19 3.24 -2.13
CA ALA A 152 14.95 3.27 -2.91
C ALA A 152 15.05 2.39 -4.17
N ILE A 153 16.13 2.52 -4.94
CA ILE A 153 16.38 1.68 -6.13
C ILE A 153 16.42 0.19 -5.75
N ALA A 154 17.11 -0.16 -4.66
CA ALA A 154 17.21 -1.54 -4.21
C ALA A 154 15.84 -2.11 -3.81
N ALA A 155 15.02 -1.34 -3.09
CA ALA A 155 13.69 -1.74 -2.67
C ALA A 155 12.72 -1.87 -3.86
N PHE A 156 12.69 -0.90 -4.77
CA PHE A 156 11.89 -0.99 -6.00
C PHE A 156 12.34 -2.14 -6.90
N SER A 157 13.63 -2.44 -6.96
CA SER A 157 14.13 -3.59 -7.72
C SER A 157 13.64 -4.92 -7.12
N ARG A 158 13.60 -5.03 -5.79
CA ARG A 158 12.99 -6.18 -5.11
C ARG A 158 11.49 -6.28 -5.39
N ALA A 159 10.77 -5.15 -5.37
CA ALA A 159 9.35 -5.11 -5.72
C ALA A 159 9.11 -5.58 -7.17
N ILE A 160 9.95 -5.16 -8.12
CA ILE A 160 9.91 -5.62 -9.52
C ILE A 160 10.17 -7.13 -9.64
N GLU A 161 11.10 -7.68 -8.86
CA GLU A 161 11.34 -9.13 -8.83
C GLU A 161 10.12 -9.92 -8.35
N LEU A 162 9.36 -9.35 -7.40
CA LEU A 162 8.15 -9.96 -6.82
C LEU A 162 6.93 -9.81 -7.74
N ASN A 163 6.80 -8.67 -8.43
CA ASN A 163 5.75 -8.41 -9.40
C ASN A 163 6.28 -7.64 -10.62
N PRO A 164 6.79 -8.34 -11.65
CA PRO A 164 7.40 -7.70 -12.81
C PRO A 164 6.40 -7.07 -13.78
N GLU A 165 5.09 -7.28 -13.56
CA GLU A 165 4.02 -6.77 -14.42
C GLU A 165 3.41 -5.46 -13.90
N GLU A 166 3.88 -4.93 -12.76
CA GLU A 166 3.38 -3.67 -12.19
C GLU A 166 4.11 -2.46 -12.82
N PRO A 167 3.46 -1.67 -13.69
CA PRO A 167 4.13 -0.59 -14.41
C PRO A 167 4.57 0.54 -13.49
N LEU A 168 3.82 0.79 -12.41
CA LEU A 168 4.07 1.88 -11.48
C LEU A 168 5.42 1.72 -10.78
N THR A 169 5.82 0.50 -10.43
CA THR A 169 7.12 0.24 -9.76
C THR A 169 8.30 0.62 -10.64
N TYR A 170 8.21 0.39 -11.96
CA TYR A 170 9.22 0.86 -12.90
C TYR A 170 9.22 2.39 -13.00
N LEU A 171 8.05 3.03 -13.01
CA LEU A 171 8.00 4.50 -13.00
C LEU A 171 8.66 5.10 -11.77
N ASP A 172 8.36 4.61 -10.57
CA ASP A 172 8.93 5.19 -9.33
C ASP A 172 10.44 4.91 -9.23
N ARG A 173 10.92 3.76 -9.71
CA ARG A 173 12.37 3.53 -9.83
C ARG A 173 13.00 4.44 -10.88
N GLY A 174 12.33 4.66 -12.01
CA GLY A 174 12.71 5.64 -13.03
C GLY A 174 12.80 7.07 -12.47
N ASP A 175 11.82 7.50 -11.68
CA ASP A 175 11.78 8.81 -11.02
C ASP A 175 12.94 8.96 -10.01
N THR A 176 13.28 7.85 -9.34
CA THR A 176 14.45 7.77 -8.47
C THR A 176 15.75 7.98 -9.27
N TYR A 177 15.91 7.29 -10.41
CA TYR A 177 17.06 7.50 -11.30
C TYR A 177 17.11 8.91 -11.90
N TYR A 178 15.95 9.51 -12.19
CA TYR A 178 15.85 10.88 -12.68
C TYR A 178 16.39 11.87 -11.65
N SER A 179 16.05 11.65 -10.38
CA SER A 179 16.55 12.45 -9.25
C SER A 179 18.07 12.36 -9.09
N MET A 180 18.67 11.24 -9.51
CA MET A 180 20.13 11.04 -9.56
C MET A 180 20.77 11.54 -10.87
N GLY A 181 19.98 11.98 -11.85
CA GLY A 181 20.46 12.40 -13.18
C GLY A 181 20.87 11.24 -14.10
N ASN A 182 20.52 9.99 -13.76
CA ASN A 182 20.84 8.83 -14.58
C ASN A 182 19.80 8.63 -15.70
N ILE A 183 19.88 9.47 -16.73
CA ILE A 183 18.90 9.52 -17.83
C ILE A 183 18.80 8.19 -18.59
N GLU A 184 19.90 7.44 -18.74
CA GLU A 184 19.88 6.13 -19.39
C GLU A 184 18.98 5.15 -18.65
N ALA A 185 19.09 5.09 -17.32
CA ALA A 185 18.25 4.23 -16.50
C ALA A 185 16.79 4.70 -16.48
N VAL A 186 16.53 6.02 -16.50
CA VAL A 186 15.17 6.57 -16.63
C VAL A 186 14.51 6.07 -17.91
N ILE A 187 15.21 6.19 -19.05
CA ILE A 187 14.68 5.76 -20.36
C ILE A 187 14.34 4.27 -20.33
N ALA A 188 15.20 3.44 -19.75
CA ALA A 188 14.96 2.00 -19.65
C ALA A 188 13.68 1.69 -18.84
N ASP A 189 13.55 2.26 -17.64
CA ASP A 189 12.41 2.00 -16.75
C ASP A 189 11.10 2.59 -17.29
N TYR A 190 11.12 3.79 -17.85
CA TYR A 190 9.94 4.39 -18.47
C TYR A 190 9.49 3.64 -19.72
N THR A 191 10.42 3.06 -20.49
CA THR A 191 10.09 2.21 -21.65
C THR A 191 9.35 0.96 -21.18
N GLN A 192 9.88 0.29 -20.16
CA GLN A 192 9.25 -0.91 -19.59
C GLN A 192 7.86 -0.60 -19.01
N ALA A 193 7.71 0.53 -18.29
CA ALA A 193 6.41 0.97 -17.80
C ALA A 193 5.41 1.24 -18.94
N ALA A 194 5.83 1.91 -20.01
CA ALA A 194 4.97 2.19 -21.16
C ALA A 194 4.50 0.90 -21.85
N ASP A 195 5.41 -0.07 -22.04
CA ASP A 195 5.09 -1.38 -22.61
C ASP A 195 4.06 -2.13 -21.75
N LEU A 196 4.22 -2.12 -20.42
CA LEU A 196 3.30 -2.77 -19.50
C LEU A 196 1.93 -2.07 -19.46
N TYR A 197 1.88 -0.74 -19.44
CA TYR A 197 0.61 -0.01 -19.52
C TYR A 197 -0.13 -0.30 -20.83
N GLU A 198 0.58 -0.38 -21.96
CA GLU A 198 0.01 -0.76 -23.25
C GLU A 198 -0.54 -2.19 -23.21
N ALA A 199 0.23 -3.15 -22.67
CA ALA A 199 -0.20 -4.53 -22.50
C ALA A 199 -1.45 -4.67 -21.61
N GLN A 200 -1.58 -3.80 -20.60
CA GLN A 200 -2.76 -3.71 -19.72
C GLN A 200 -3.93 -2.92 -20.33
N GLY A 201 -3.78 -2.41 -21.56
CA GLY A 201 -4.80 -1.62 -22.27
C GLY A 201 -4.90 -0.15 -21.80
N ASN A 202 -3.99 0.31 -20.93
CA ASN A 202 -3.88 1.70 -20.52
C ASN A 202 -3.08 2.52 -21.57
N MET A 203 -3.68 2.62 -22.76
CA MET A 203 -3.06 3.29 -23.91
C MET A 203 -2.76 4.77 -23.64
N GLN A 204 -3.56 5.44 -22.81
CA GLN A 204 -3.36 6.85 -22.49
C GLN A 204 -2.06 7.05 -21.69
N MET A 205 -1.85 6.25 -20.64
CA MET A 205 -0.65 6.32 -19.84
C MET A 205 0.59 5.90 -20.65
N ALA A 206 0.47 4.83 -21.44
CA ALA A 206 1.54 4.40 -22.34
C ALA A 206 1.96 5.53 -23.28
N GLN A 207 1.01 6.16 -23.99
CA GLN A 207 1.28 7.26 -24.90
C GLN A 207 1.94 8.47 -24.20
N MET A 208 1.46 8.82 -23.00
CA MET A 208 2.06 9.90 -22.21
C MET A 208 3.54 9.61 -21.89
N LEU A 209 3.87 8.39 -21.50
CA LEU A 209 5.26 7.99 -21.23
C LEU A 209 6.11 7.98 -22.49
N ARG A 210 5.57 7.53 -23.64
CA ARG A 210 6.27 7.60 -24.93
C ARG A 210 6.62 9.04 -25.32
N GLU A 211 5.71 9.98 -25.05
CA GLU A 211 5.98 11.40 -25.29
C GLU A 211 7.13 11.88 -24.41
N GLN A 212 7.11 11.59 -23.10
CA GLN A 212 8.20 11.92 -22.18
C GLN A 212 9.55 11.33 -22.64
N LEU A 213 9.56 10.05 -23.03
CA LEU A 213 10.74 9.37 -23.58
C LEU A 213 11.31 10.11 -24.79
N SER A 214 10.47 10.58 -25.71
CA SER A 214 10.94 11.33 -26.89
C SER A 214 11.67 12.63 -26.52
N PHE A 215 11.28 13.29 -25.42
CA PHE A 215 11.98 14.46 -24.90
C PHE A 215 13.31 14.08 -24.25
N LEU A 216 13.36 13.00 -23.48
CA LEU A 216 14.58 12.51 -22.82
C LEU A 216 15.63 12.07 -23.84
N GLU A 217 15.21 11.38 -24.90
CA GLU A 217 16.09 10.90 -25.97
C GLU A 217 16.63 12.03 -26.86
N SER A 218 15.85 13.11 -27.04
CA SER A 218 16.24 14.25 -27.87
C SER A 218 17.04 15.32 -27.11
N ALA A 219 17.07 15.26 -25.78
CA ALA A 219 17.82 16.20 -24.97
C ALA A 219 19.34 16.03 -25.16
N PRO A 220 20.11 17.12 -25.36
CA PRO A 220 21.56 17.04 -25.41
C PRO A 220 22.09 16.54 -24.06
N GLN A 221 22.72 15.38 -24.07
CA GLN A 221 23.28 14.77 -22.86
C GLN A 221 24.38 15.69 -22.29
N PRO A 222 24.46 15.86 -20.95
CA PRO A 222 25.54 16.61 -20.34
C PRO A 222 26.89 15.97 -20.71
N PRO A 223 27.96 16.77 -20.89
CA PRO A 223 29.28 16.23 -21.22
C PRO A 223 29.75 15.26 -20.12
N MET A 224 30.15 14.06 -20.53
CA MET A 224 30.75 13.02 -19.67
C MET A 224 32.10 13.46 -19.10
#